data_AF-D5U978-F1
#
_entry.id   AF-D5U978-F1
#
_cell.length_a   1.000
_cell.length_b   1.000
_cell.length_c   1.000
_cell.angle_alpha   90.00
_cell.angle_beta   90.00
_cell.angle_gamma   90.00
#
_symmetry.space_group_name_H-M   'P 1'
#
loop_
_entity.id
_entity.type
_entity.pdbx_description
1 polymer ?
#
loop_
_entity_poly.entity_id
_entity_poly.type
_entity_poly.pdbx_seq_one_letter_code
_entity_poly.pdbx_strand_id
1 'polypeptide(L)'
;MLNDKPVSYFIKNKRYILESRKNKNKNELIAIGNFLEILKDEEINNVTLKNLREWDNKNVLPAYRITHGPIREKVRYYSKEHIDIVREILRLKALGFEIPDIKKIIFDNIPECLIFVSKDILKKEEIKKMKGLIENINKKEADIIKAIIKNSKKEFYNNFNIDNLNDEYIKNLISQYKDSNLENKEDSNIISFILILISAFNCYDENNNIFDREKFSNYINDIAGRY
;
A
#
# COMPACT_ATOMS: atom_id res chain seq x y z
N MET A 1 26.88 27.98 -3.79
CA MET A 1 25.53 27.74 -4.36
C MET A 1 25.64 26.64 -5.42
N LEU A 2 24.57 25.90 -5.74
CA LEU A 2 24.66 24.68 -6.57
C LEU A 2 25.25 24.87 -7.99
N ASN A 3 25.41 26.11 -8.48
CA ASN A 3 25.95 26.41 -9.81
C ASN A 3 27.30 27.14 -9.83
N ASP A 4 28.09 27.05 -8.74
CA ASP A 4 29.47 27.58 -8.74
C ASP A 4 30.46 26.71 -9.53
N LYS A 5 30.09 25.45 -9.78
CA LYS A 5 30.81 24.48 -10.62
C LYS A 5 29.89 23.98 -11.74
N PRO A 6 30.45 23.47 -12.85
CA PRO A 6 29.65 22.81 -13.87
C PRO A 6 28.91 21.60 -13.28
N VAL A 7 27.64 21.43 -13.66
CA VAL A 7 26.80 20.31 -13.24
C VAL A 7 26.54 19.44 -14.46
N SER A 8 26.86 18.14 -14.37
CA SER A 8 26.47 17.19 -15.41
C SER A 8 25.00 16.83 -15.24
N TYR A 9 24.27 16.78 -16.35
CA TYR A 9 22.91 16.25 -16.38
C TYR A 9 22.74 15.32 -17.57
N PHE A 10 21.71 14.49 -17.53
CA PHE A 10 21.50 13.40 -18.44
C PHE A 10 20.08 13.45 -18.99
N ILE A 11 19.95 13.37 -20.31
CA ILE A 11 18.67 13.23 -21.01
C ILE A 11 18.77 11.96 -21.85
N LYS A 12 17.88 10.99 -21.60
CA LYS A 12 17.93 9.67 -22.29
C LYS A 12 19.34 9.06 -22.28
N ASN A 13 20.02 9.07 -21.13
CA ASN A 13 21.40 8.59 -20.92
C ASN A 13 22.50 9.34 -21.69
N LYS A 14 22.19 10.40 -22.44
CA LYS A 14 23.19 11.28 -23.04
C LYS A 14 23.61 12.34 -22.02
N ARG A 15 24.92 12.52 -21.86
CA ARG A 15 25.49 13.47 -20.91
C ARG A 15 25.54 14.88 -21.52
N TYR A 16 25.11 15.84 -20.73
CA TYR A 16 25.19 17.27 -21.00
C TYR A 16 25.83 17.98 -19.81
N ILE A 17 26.22 19.24 -20.00
CA ILE A 17 26.85 20.06 -18.96
C ILE A 17 26.09 21.37 -18.86
N LEU A 18 25.54 21.65 -17.67
CA LEU A 18 25.21 23.00 -17.26
C LEU A 18 26.50 23.65 -16.80
N GLU A 19 26.96 24.67 -17.52
CA GLU A 19 28.18 25.39 -17.17
C GLU A 19 28.08 26.05 -15.79
N SER A 20 29.21 26.43 -15.20
CA SER A 20 29.22 27.26 -13.99
C SER A 20 28.63 28.63 -14.28
N ARG A 21 27.91 29.20 -13.31
CA ARG A 21 27.44 30.60 -13.36
C ARG A 21 28.57 31.59 -13.64
N LYS A 22 29.80 31.30 -13.21
CA LYS A 22 30.97 32.18 -13.45
C LYS A 22 31.30 32.35 -14.93
N ASN A 23 30.97 31.35 -15.74
CA ASN A 23 31.30 31.32 -17.16
C ASN A 23 30.13 31.79 -18.04
N LYS A 24 28.93 31.94 -17.47
CA LYS A 24 27.73 32.32 -18.23
C LYS A 24 27.57 33.83 -18.32
N ASN A 25 27.34 34.34 -19.53
CA ASN A 25 27.09 35.76 -19.76
C ASN A 25 25.79 36.19 -19.04
N LYS A 26 25.83 37.29 -18.30
CA LYS A 26 24.64 37.81 -17.57
C LYS A 26 23.48 38.11 -18.51
N ASN A 27 23.77 38.47 -19.76
CA ASN A 27 22.75 38.78 -20.78
C ASN A 27 22.04 37.52 -21.31
N GLU A 28 22.57 36.33 -21.06
CA GLU A 28 21.95 35.05 -21.43
C GLU A 28 21.03 34.49 -20.33
N LEU A 29 20.99 35.17 -19.17
CA LEU A 29 20.17 34.76 -18.03
C LEU A 29 18.75 35.32 -18.13
N ILE A 30 17.78 34.43 -18.06
CA ILE A 30 16.37 34.72 -18.26
C ILE A 30 15.65 34.65 -16.91
N ALA A 31 14.98 35.72 -16.50
CA ALA A 31 14.18 35.71 -15.28
C ALA A 31 13.02 34.70 -15.39
N ILE A 32 12.64 34.07 -14.28
CA ILE A 32 11.62 32.99 -14.25
C ILE A 32 10.30 33.32 -14.95
N GLY A 33 9.86 34.58 -14.95
CA GLY A 33 8.67 35.04 -15.68
C GLY A 33 8.84 34.91 -17.19
N ASN A 34 9.85 35.58 -17.74
CA ASN A 34 10.20 35.50 -19.17
C ASN A 34 10.58 34.07 -19.58
N PHE A 35 11.18 33.29 -18.68
CA PHE A 35 11.49 31.89 -18.94
C PHE A 35 10.21 31.07 -19.14
N LEU A 36 9.18 31.31 -18.31
CA LEU A 36 7.88 30.67 -18.50
C LEU A 36 7.21 31.07 -19.82
N GLU A 37 7.35 32.32 -20.26
CA GLU A 37 6.86 32.77 -21.57
C GLU A 37 7.57 32.02 -22.70
N ILE A 38 8.90 31.93 -22.66
CA ILE A 38 9.67 31.16 -23.65
C ILE A 38 9.23 29.69 -23.69
N LEU A 39 8.99 29.07 -22.53
CA LEU A 39 8.48 27.70 -22.48
C LEU A 39 7.13 27.57 -23.20
N LYS A 40 6.23 28.55 -23.06
CA LYS A 40 4.95 28.55 -23.78
C LYS A 40 5.12 28.73 -25.28
N ASP A 41 6.03 29.63 -25.69
CA ASP A 41 6.34 29.88 -27.10
C ASP A 41 6.95 28.64 -27.77
N GLU A 42 7.69 27.82 -27.02
CA GLU A 42 8.20 26.52 -27.46
C GLU A 42 7.20 25.35 -27.31
N GLU A 43 5.90 25.65 -27.14
CA GLU A 43 4.80 24.69 -26.97
C GLU A 43 4.94 23.76 -25.74
N ILE A 44 5.78 24.14 -24.76
CA ILE A 44 5.96 23.42 -23.50
C ILE A 44 4.85 23.84 -22.53
N ASN A 45 3.69 23.25 -22.73
CA ASN A 45 2.50 23.47 -21.93
C ASN A 45 2.55 22.70 -20.58
N ASN A 46 1.64 23.02 -19.65
CA ASN A 46 1.54 22.41 -18.31
C ASN A 46 2.66 22.75 -17.32
N VAL A 47 3.40 23.83 -17.57
CA VAL A 47 4.35 24.41 -16.61
C VAL A 47 3.75 25.67 -15.99
N THR A 48 3.90 25.83 -14.68
CA THR A 48 3.50 27.03 -13.95
C THR A 48 4.70 27.60 -13.20
N LEU A 49 4.64 28.87 -12.79
CA LEU A 49 5.67 29.46 -11.91
C LEU A 49 5.83 28.66 -10.61
N LYS A 50 4.74 28.08 -10.09
CA LYS A 50 4.77 27.21 -8.91
C LYS A 50 5.60 25.95 -9.19
N ASN A 51 5.38 25.29 -10.32
CA ASN A 51 6.14 24.10 -10.74
C ASN A 51 7.64 24.43 -10.84
N LEU A 52 8.01 25.51 -11.52
CA LEU A 52 9.41 25.92 -11.70
C LEU A 52 10.11 26.21 -10.37
N ARG A 53 9.42 26.91 -9.45
CA ARG A 53 9.95 27.19 -8.10
C ARG A 53 10.09 25.90 -7.29
N GLU A 54 9.14 24.98 -7.40
CA GLU A 54 9.20 23.69 -6.71
C GLU A 54 10.37 22.83 -7.21
N TRP A 55 10.56 22.74 -8.52
CA TRP A 55 11.64 21.97 -9.13
C TRP A 55 13.02 22.55 -8.81
N ASP A 56 13.15 23.88 -8.77
CA ASP A 56 14.35 24.55 -8.27
C ASP A 56 14.62 24.21 -6.80
N ASN A 57 13.62 24.34 -5.93
CA ASN A 57 13.77 24.03 -4.50
C ASN A 57 14.17 22.57 -4.25
N LYS A 58 13.70 21.65 -5.10
CA LYS A 58 14.05 20.22 -5.06
C LYS A 58 15.36 19.88 -5.78
N ASN A 59 16.06 20.89 -6.33
CA ASN A 59 17.30 20.76 -7.11
C ASN A 59 17.15 19.84 -8.34
N VAL A 60 15.97 19.85 -8.97
CA VAL A 60 15.69 19.14 -10.23
C VAL A 60 15.70 20.09 -11.42
N LEU A 61 15.53 21.39 -11.17
CA LEU A 61 15.77 22.46 -12.13
C LEU A 61 16.52 23.62 -11.44
N PRO A 62 17.81 23.42 -11.09
CA PRO A 62 18.54 24.38 -10.25
C PRO A 62 18.84 25.68 -11.01
N ALA A 63 18.23 26.78 -10.58
CA ALA A 63 18.41 28.10 -11.19
C ALA A 63 19.89 28.54 -11.17
N TYR A 64 20.34 29.13 -12.27
CA TYR A 64 21.70 29.69 -12.41
C TYR A 64 22.01 30.72 -11.33
N ARG A 65 21.03 31.57 -11.03
CA ARG A 65 21.20 32.69 -10.10
C ARG A 65 19.90 32.94 -9.36
N ILE A 66 20.04 33.25 -8.07
CA ILE A 66 18.97 33.74 -7.23
C ILE A 66 19.39 35.12 -6.71
N THR A 67 18.62 36.16 -7.00
CA THR A 67 18.83 37.52 -6.47
C THR A 67 17.65 37.98 -5.64
N HIS A 68 17.89 38.94 -4.75
CA HIS A 68 16.79 39.66 -4.11
C HIS A 68 16.26 40.69 -5.11
N GLY A 69 14.97 40.62 -5.39
CA GLY A 69 14.24 41.62 -6.16
C GLY A 69 13.89 42.85 -5.32
N PRO A 70 13.19 43.83 -5.92
CA PRO A 70 12.85 45.10 -5.27
C PRO A 70 12.03 44.95 -3.98
N ILE A 71 11.25 43.87 -3.88
CA ILE A 71 10.29 43.59 -2.79
C ILE A 71 10.81 42.46 -1.87
N ARG A 72 12.14 42.26 -1.77
CA ARG A 72 12.80 41.14 -1.04
C ARG A 72 12.44 39.73 -1.55
N GLU A 73 11.66 39.60 -2.62
CA GLU A 73 11.38 38.30 -3.24
C GLU A 73 12.61 37.75 -3.97
N LYS A 74 12.85 36.44 -3.87
CA LYS A 74 13.94 35.75 -4.56
C LYS A 74 13.61 35.55 -6.04
N VAL A 75 14.25 36.34 -6.90
CA VAL A 75 14.17 36.22 -8.36
C VAL A 75 15.14 35.15 -8.84
N ARG A 76 14.60 34.15 -9.54
CA ARG A 76 15.36 33.03 -10.13
C ARG A 76 15.65 33.32 -11.61
N TYR A 77 16.85 32.98 -12.03
CA TYR A 77 17.29 33.10 -13.42
C TYR A 77 17.70 31.75 -13.98
N TYR A 78 17.23 31.47 -15.19
CA TYR A 78 17.48 30.28 -15.96
C TYR A 78 18.20 30.64 -17.26
N SER A 79 18.49 29.65 -18.09
CA SER A 79 19.11 29.82 -19.40
C SER A 79 18.40 28.94 -20.42
N LYS A 80 18.77 29.03 -21.70
CA LYS A 80 18.16 28.18 -22.74
C LYS A 80 18.41 26.69 -22.51
N GLU A 81 19.55 26.30 -21.94
CA GLU A 81 19.86 24.90 -21.62
C GLU A 81 18.87 24.29 -20.60
N HIS A 82 18.22 25.12 -19.78
CA HIS A 82 17.20 24.64 -18.84
C HIS A 82 15.92 24.17 -19.54
N ILE A 83 15.68 24.57 -20.79
CA ILE A 83 14.49 24.18 -21.53
C ILE A 83 14.49 22.66 -21.78
N ASP A 84 15.65 22.10 -22.15
CA ASP A 84 15.77 20.65 -22.37
C ASP A 84 15.59 19.86 -21.07
N ILE A 85 16.05 20.40 -19.95
CA ILE A 85 15.79 19.82 -18.63
C ILE A 85 14.30 19.85 -18.31
N VAL A 86 13.60 20.95 -18.58
CA VAL A 86 12.14 21.04 -18.39
C VAL A 86 11.41 20.02 -19.24
N ARG A 87 11.78 19.86 -20.52
CA ARG A 87 11.22 18.83 -21.41
C ARG A 87 11.39 17.43 -20.82
N GLU A 88 12.58 17.12 -20.32
CA GLU A 88 12.87 15.81 -19.73
C GLU A 88 12.10 15.58 -18.42
N ILE A 89 12.00 16.60 -17.55
CA ILE A 89 11.16 16.55 -16.35
C ILE A 89 9.71 16.21 -16.72
N LEU A 90 9.14 16.91 -17.71
CA LEU A 90 7.76 16.69 -18.13
C LEU A 90 7.55 15.29 -18.72
N ARG A 91 8.49 14.81 -19.56
CA ARG A 91 8.45 13.44 -20.08
C ARG A 91 8.44 12.42 -18.95
N LEU A 92 9.32 12.56 -17.98
CA LEU A 92 9.41 11.64 -16.85
C LEU A 92 8.17 11.72 -15.94
N LYS A 93 7.62 12.92 -15.71
CA LYS A 93 6.35 13.06 -14.99
C LYS A 93 5.20 12.36 -15.73
N ALA A 94 5.15 12.44 -17.06
CA ALA A 94 4.14 11.74 -17.85
C ALA A 94 4.26 10.20 -17.76
N LEU A 95 5.47 9.69 -17.53
CA LEU A 95 5.72 8.27 -17.24
C LEU A 95 5.43 7.86 -15.79
N GLY A 96 4.95 8.79 -14.95
CA GLY A 96 4.60 8.54 -13.56
C GLY A 96 5.78 8.63 -12.58
N PHE A 97 6.93 9.18 -12.98
CA PHE A 97 8.03 9.44 -12.06
C PHE A 97 7.73 10.63 -11.15
N GLU A 98 8.05 10.46 -9.86
CA GLU A 98 8.00 11.55 -8.90
C GLU A 98 9.29 12.39 -8.96
N ILE A 99 9.24 13.63 -8.47
CA ILE A 99 10.39 14.55 -8.50
C ILE A 99 11.68 13.95 -7.90
N PRO A 100 11.66 13.20 -6.78
CA PRO A 100 12.87 12.56 -6.25
C PRO A 100 13.50 11.56 -7.23
N ASP A 101 12.70 10.83 -7.99
CA ASP A 101 13.20 9.86 -8.98
C ASP A 101 13.68 10.56 -10.25
N ILE A 102 12.97 11.60 -10.68
CA ILE A 102 13.39 12.44 -11.81
C ILE A 102 14.79 13.01 -11.55
N LYS A 103 15.07 13.45 -10.32
CA LYS A 103 16.40 13.92 -9.93
C LYS A 103 17.47 12.86 -10.14
N LYS A 104 17.22 11.62 -9.69
CA LYS A 104 18.14 10.49 -9.83
C LYS A 104 18.41 10.17 -11.30
N ILE A 105 17.38 10.25 -12.14
CA ILE A 105 17.50 9.99 -13.58
C ILE A 105 18.34 11.10 -14.24
N ILE A 106 17.98 12.36 -14.00
CA ILE A 106 18.60 13.51 -14.68
C ILE A 106 20.01 13.81 -14.17
N PHE A 107 20.30 13.70 -12.87
CA PHE A 107 21.58 14.15 -12.32
C PHE A 107 22.49 13.01 -11.87
N ASP A 108 21.93 11.89 -11.43
CA ASP A 108 22.70 10.73 -10.97
C ASP A 108 22.87 9.66 -12.08
N ASN A 109 22.30 9.91 -13.27
CA ASN A 109 22.32 9.00 -14.43
C ASN A 109 21.78 7.60 -14.12
N ILE A 110 20.79 7.50 -13.24
CA ILE A 110 20.14 6.22 -12.95
C ILE A 110 19.14 5.91 -14.08
N PRO A 111 19.26 4.77 -14.77
CA PRO A 111 18.30 4.36 -15.79
C PRO A 111 16.87 4.25 -15.25
N GLU A 112 15.90 4.71 -16.05
CA GLU A 112 14.45 4.63 -15.73
C GLU A 112 14.01 3.22 -15.32
N CYS A 113 14.52 2.18 -15.99
CA CYS A 113 14.20 0.79 -15.69
C CYS A 113 14.65 0.37 -14.28
N LEU A 114 15.80 0.85 -13.80
CA LEU A 114 16.28 0.53 -12.46
C LEU A 114 15.43 1.18 -11.38
N ILE A 115 14.90 2.39 -11.64
CA ILE A 115 13.94 3.02 -10.74
C ILE A 115 12.67 2.15 -10.63
N PHE A 116 12.10 1.70 -11.76
CA PHE A 116 10.92 0.82 -11.74
C PHE A 116 11.19 -0.49 -10.99
N VAL A 117 12.28 -1.18 -11.31
CA VAL A 117 12.67 -2.43 -10.66
C VAL A 117 12.83 -2.23 -9.14
N SER A 118 13.45 -1.14 -8.70
CA SER A 118 13.63 -0.86 -7.28
C SER A 118 12.29 -0.68 -6.55
N LYS A 119 11.31 0.00 -7.17
CA LYS A 119 9.97 0.15 -6.62
C LYS A 119 9.22 -1.18 -6.56
N ASP A 120 9.36 -2.02 -7.58
CA ASP A 120 8.69 -3.33 -7.62
C ASP A 120 9.25 -4.30 -6.57
N ILE A 121 10.57 -4.26 -6.32
CA ILE A 121 11.20 -5.02 -5.24
C ILE A 121 10.63 -4.61 -3.88
N LEU A 122 10.55 -3.30 -3.60
CA LEU A 122 10.00 -2.80 -2.34
C LEU A 122 8.54 -3.25 -2.13
N LYS A 123 7.69 -3.11 -3.16
CA LYS A 123 6.31 -3.59 -3.10
C LYS A 123 6.22 -5.09 -2.82
N LYS A 124 7.11 -5.89 -3.43
CA LYS A 124 7.15 -7.35 -3.19
C LYS A 124 7.50 -7.67 -1.74
N GLU A 125 8.43 -6.95 -1.14
CA GLU A 125 8.79 -7.10 0.28
C GLU A 125 7.63 -6.72 1.20
N GLU A 126 6.90 -5.65 0.90
CA GLU A 126 5.70 -5.24 1.64
C GLU A 126 4.60 -6.31 1.56
N ILE A 127 4.34 -6.85 0.37
CA ILE A 127 3.38 -7.95 0.19
C ILE A 127 3.79 -9.17 1.01
N LYS A 128 5.08 -9.51 1.05
CA LYS A 128 5.58 -10.61 1.88
C LYS A 128 5.34 -10.36 3.37
N LYS A 129 5.58 -9.14 3.85
CA LYS A 129 5.28 -8.76 5.24
C LYS A 129 3.78 -8.87 5.55
N MET A 130 2.91 -8.40 4.67
CA MET A 130 1.45 -8.52 4.84
C MET A 130 1.00 -9.97 4.93
N LYS A 131 1.52 -10.86 4.07
CA LYS A 131 1.23 -12.31 4.15
C LYS A 131 1.59 -12.89 5.52
N GLY A 132 2.78 -12.59 6.03
CA GLY A 132 3.21 -13.06 7.35
C GLY A 132 2.36 -12.51 8.50
N LEU A 133 1.84 -11.28 8.39
CA LEU A 133 0.90 -10.73 9.37
C LEU A 133 -0.45 -11.47 9.33
N ILE A 134 -0.98 -11.76 8.14
CA ILE A 134 -2.23 -12.52 7.99
C ILE A 134 -2.09 -13.93 8.58
N GLU A 135 -0.99 -14.62 8.29
CA GLU A 135 -0.71 -15.95 8.87
C GLU A 135 -0.66 -15.91 10.40
N ASN A 136 -0.04 -14.88 10.97
CA ASN A 136 -0.01 -14.69 12.43
C ASN A 136 -1.39 -14.40 13.03
N ILE A 137 -2.22 -13.59 12.35
CA ILE A 137 -3.59 -13.31 12.79
C ILE A 137 -4.40 -14.61 12.80
N ASN A 138 -4.37 -15.36 11.70
CA ASN A 138 -5.08 -16.64 11.58
C ASN A 138 -4.65 -17.64 12.65
N LYS A 139 -3.36 -17.68 13.00
CA LYS A 139 -2.84 -18.53 14.07
C LYS A 139 -3.39 -18.11 15.44
N LYS A 140 -3.33 -16.81 15.77
CA LYS A 140 -3.85 -16.30 17.04
C LYS A 140 -5.35 -16.50 17.19
N GLU A 141 -6.11 -16.30 16.11
CA GLU A 141 -7.55 -16.55 16.09
C GLU A 141 -7.85 -18.02 16.38
N ALA A 142 -7.14 -18.94 15.72
CA ALA A 142 -7.28 -20.37 15.97
C ALA A 142 -6.94 -20.76 17.42
N ASP A 143 -5.89 -20.19 17.99
CA ASP A 143 -5.49 -20.45 19.38
C ASP A 143 -6.56 -19.97 20.37
N ILE A 144 -7.17 -18.80 20.12
CA ILE A 144 -8.28 -18.27 20.92
C ILE A 144 -9.51 -19.18 20.81
N ILE A 145 -9.92 -19.54 19.59
CA ILE A 145 -11.08 -20.40 19.35
C ILE A 145 -10.90 -21.75 20.04
N LYS A 146 -9.73 -22.37 19.91
CA LYS A 146 -9.42 -23.64 20.58
C LYS A 146 -9.51 -23.53 22.09
N ALA A 147 -8.97 -22.45 22.68
CA ALA A 147 -9.04 -22.22 24.11
C ALA A 147 -10.49 -22.06 24.60
N ILE A 148 -11.32 -21.31 23.86
CA ILE A 148 -12.75 -21.14 24.17
C ILE A 148 -13.46 -22.49 24.10
N ILE A 149 -13.30 -23.23 23.00
CA ILE A 149 -13.92 -24.56 22.81
C ILE A 149 -13.54 -25.50 23.95
N LYS A 150 -12.26 -25.57 24.29
CA LYS A 150 -11.75 -26.42 25.37
C LYS A 150 -12.39 -26.07 26.72
N ASN A 151 -12.44 -24.78 27.05
CA ASN A 151 -13.01 -24.32 28.32
C ASN A 151 -14.52 -24.57 28.38
N SER A 152 -15.25 -24.23 27.32
CA SER A 152 -16.70 -24.44 27.23
C SER A 152 -17.06 -25.93 27.25
N LYS A 153 -16.30 -26.79 26.57
CA LYS A 153 -16.49 -28.25 26.59
C LYS A 153 -16.31 -28.81 28.00
N LYS A 154 -15.27 -28.37 28.72
CA LYS A 154 -15.02 -28.75 30.11
C LYS A 154 -16.18 -28.35 31.03
N GLU A 155 -16.63 -27.09 30.95
CA GLU A 155 -17.79 -26.61 31.73
C GLU A 155 -19.06 -27.40 31.39
N PHE A 156 -19.28 -27.70 30.11
CA PHE A 156 -20.45 -28.44 29.67
C PHE A 156 -20.48 -29.86 30.25
N TYR A 157 -19.38 -30.62 30.16
CA TYR A 157 -19.35 -31.97 30.75
C TYR A 157 -19.50 -31.97 32.27
N ASN A 158 -18.86 -31.01 32.96
CA ASN A 158 -18.95 -30.90 34.42
C ASN A 158 -20.39 -30.66 34.92
N ASN A 159 -21.20 -29.91 34.16
CA ASN A 159 -22.52 -29.49 34.59
C ASN A 159 -23.68 -30.36 34.07
N PHE A 160 -23.49 -31.08 32.95
CA PHE A 160 -24.59 -31.77 32.28
C PHE A 160 -24.52 -33.31 32.32
N ASN A 161 -23.45 -33.90 32.88
CA ASN A 161 -23.34 -35.35 33.07
C ASN A 161 -23.61 -36.17 31.79
N ILE A 162 -23.08 -35.68 30.65
CA ILE A 162 -23.26 -36.31 29.34
C ILE A 162 -22.07 -37.23 29.07
N ASP A 163 -22.27 -38.53 29.24
CA ASP A 163 -21.19 -39.52 29.13
C ASP A 163 -20.73 -39.80 27.69
N ASN A 164 -21.54 -39.48 26.67
CA ASN A 164 -21.25 -39.85 25.28
C ASN A 164 -21.78 -38.83 24.26
N LEU A 165 -21.10 -37.71 24.16
CA LEU A 165 -21.30 -36.74 23.09
C LEU A 165 -20.60 -37.29 21.83
N ASN A 166 -21.37 -37.89 20.92
CA ASN A 166 -20.86 -38.53 19.70
C ASN A 166 -21.64 -38.08 18.45
N ASP A 167 -21.16 -38.48 17.27
CA ASP A 167 -21.73 -38.07 15.99
C ASP A 167 -23.22 -38.44 15.85
N GLU A 168 -23.62 -39.61 16.33
CA GLU A 168 -24.99 -40.10 16.23
C GLU A 168 -25.93 -39.28 17.12
N TYR A 169 -25.51 -38.98 18.35
CA TYR A 169 -26.25 -38.14 19.28
C TYR A 169 -26.47 -36.72 18.71
N ILE A 170 -25.43 -36.10 18.15
CA ILE A 170 -25.53 -34.75 17.57
C ILE A 170 -26.42 -34.76 16.33
N LYS A 171 -26.27 -35.74 15.44
CA LYS A 171 -27.14 -35.87 14.25
C LYS A 171 -28.61 -36.02 14.63
N ASN A 172 -28.91 -36.80 15.66
CA ASN A 172 -30.27 -36.93 16.18
C ASN A 172 -30.81 -35.60 16.71
N LEU A 173 -30.03 -34.84 17.48
CA LEU A 173 -30.43 -33.50 17.95
C LEU A 173 -30.68 -32.52 16.79
N ILE A 174 -29.82 -32.54 15.76
CA ILE A 174 -29.98 -31.69 14.58
C ILE A 174 -31.24 -32.07 13.80
N SER A 175 -31.54 -33.36 13.63
CA SER A 175 -32.79 -33.81 12.99
C SER A 175 -34.02 -33.35 13.77
N GLN A 176 -34.04 -33.57 15.08
CA GLN A 176 -35.13 -33.11 15.94
C GLN A 176 -35.30 -31.60 15.88
N TYR A 177 -34.20 -30.85 15.81
CA TYR A 177 -34.23 -29.41 15.60
C TYR A 177 -34.85 -29.07 14.23
N LYS A 178 -34.42 -29.67 13.13
CA LYS A 178 -35.02 -29.42 11.80
C LYS A 178 -36.52 -29.68 11.78
N ASP A 179 -36.96 -30.75 12.42
CA ASP A 179 -38.37 -31.19 12.44
C ASP A 179 -39.21 -30.47 13.51
N SER A 180 -38.61 -29.61 14.34
CA SER A 180 -39.31 -28.91 15.42
C SER A 180 -40.14 -27.73 14.92
N ASN A 181 -41.39 -27.62 15.36
CA ASN A 181 -42.23 -26.42 15.18
C ASN A 181 -41.86 -25.33 16.20
N LEU A 182 -40.66 -24.75 16.08
CA LEU A 182 -40.32 -23.56 16.86
C LEU A 182 -40.98 -22.33 16.23
N GLU A 183 -42.06 -21.86 16.84
CA GLU A 183 -42.80 -20.69 16.36
C GLU A 183 -42.03 -19.37 16.61
N ASN A 184 -41.10 -19.37 17.56
CA ASN A 184 -40.28 -18.22 17.94
C ASN A 184 -38.90 -18.26 17.28
N LYS A 185 -38.57 -17.20 16.51
CA LYS A 185 -37.24 -17.03 15.89
C LYS A 185 -36.11 -16.93 16.90
N GLU A 186 -36.36 -16.38 18.08
CA GLU A 186 -35.34 -16.21 19.12
C GLU A 186 -34.91 -17.57 19.68
N ASP A 187 -35.88 -18.44 19.97
CA ASP A 187 -35.63 -19.82 20.41
C ASP A 187 -34.91 -20.64 19.32
N SER A 188 -35.28 -20.44 18.05
CA SER A 188 -34.58 -21.06 16.92
C SER A 188 -33.11 -20.66 16.85
N ASN A 189 -32.79 -19.38 17.07
CA ASN A 189 -31.42 -18.87 17.06
C ASN A 189 -30.61 -19.39 18.27
N ILE A 190 -31.22 -19.43 19.46
CA ILE A 190 -30.57 -19.96 20.67
C ILE A 190 -30.26 -21.43 20.49
N ILE A 191 -31.21 -22.24 20.00
CA ILE A 191 -30.99 -23.67 19.79
C ILE A 191 -29.97 -23.91 18.66
N SER A 192 -30.01 -23.12 17.58
CA SER A 192 -28.95 -23.15 16.55
C SER A 192 -27.58 -22.93 17.16
N PHE A 193 -27.43 -21.91 18.01
CA PHE A 193 -26.17 -21.59 18.68
C PHE A 193 -25.68 -22.72 19.59
N ILE A 194 -26.59 -23.34 20.36
CA ILE A 194 -26.28 -24.49 21.21
C ILE A 194 -25.80 -25.68 20.35
N LEU A 195 -26.48 -25.97 19.24
CA LEU A 195 -26.08 -27.05 18.32
C LEU A 195 -24.71 -26.78 17.69
N ILE A 196 -24.41 -25.52 17.34
CA ILE A 196 -23.10 -25.10 16.84
C ILE A 196 -22.02 -25.37 17.89
N LEU A 197 -22.26 -25.02 19.17
CA LEU A 197 -21.31 -25.27 20.25
C LEU A 197 -21.07 -26.77 20.48
N ILE A 198 -22.13 -27.57 20.57
CA ILE A 198 -22.05 -29.02 20.75
C ILE A 198 -21.30 -29.67 19.58
N SER A 199 -21.58 -29.23 18.35
CA SER A 199 -20.87 -29.68 17.15
C SER A 199 -19.38 -29.33 17.22
N ALA A 200 -19.03 -28.12 17.67
CA ALA A 200 -17.64 -27.70 17.85
C ALA A 200 -16.92 -28.57 18.90
N PHE A 201 -17.58 -28.94 20.00
CA PHE A 201 -16.99 -29.79 21.04
C PHE A 201 -16.63 -31.17 20.51
N ASN A 202 -17.49 -31.75 19.68
CA ASN A 202 -17.29 -33.06 19.08
C ASN A 202 -16.29 -33.07 17.91
N CYS A 203 -16.06 -31.92 17.27
CA CYS A 203 -15.01 -31.78 16.25
C CYS A 203 -13.63 -31.45 16.82
N TYR A 204 -13.53 -31.26 18.14
CA TYR A 204 -12.27 -30.95 18.81
C TYR A 204 -11.69 -32.19 19.51
N ASP A 205 -10.55 -32.64 19.01
CA ASP A 205 -9.73 -33.69 19.60
C ASP A 205 -8.78 -33.07 20.64
N GLU A 206 -9.08 -33.35 21.92
CA GLU A 206 -8.30 -32.84 23.04
C GLU A 206 -6.90 -33.43 23.14
N ASN A 207 -6.72 -34.70 22.75
CA ASN A 207 -5.44 -35.40 22.87
C ASN A 207 -4.41 -34.82 21.91
N ASN A 208 -4.86 -34.43 20.72
CA ASN A 208 -3.99 -33.87 19.68
C ASN A 208 -4.08 -32.35 19.56
N ASN A 209 -5.00 -31.69 20.27
CA ASN A 209 -5.27 -30.25 20.16
C ASN A 209 -5.58 -29.82 18.72
N ILE A 210 -6.36 -30.65 18.01
CA ILE A 210 -6.75 -30.48 16.62
C ILE A 210 -8.25 -30.23 16.55
N PHE A 211 -8.65 -29.25 15.74
CA PHE A 211 -10.05 -28.99 15.42
C PHE A 211 -10.32 -29.42 13.98
N ASP A 212 -11.21 -30.39 13.79
CA ASP A 212 -11.61 -30.89 12.48
C ASP A 212 -12.58 -29.90 11.82
N ARG A 213 -12.01 -29.02 10.98
CA ARG A 213 -12.76 -27.97 10.28
C ARG A 213 -13.75 -28.53 9.27
N GLU A 214 -13.42 -29.62 8.60
CA GLU A 214 -14.27 -30.20 7.56
C GLU A 214 -15.50 -30.84 8.19
N LYS A 215 -15.29 -31.65 9.23
CA LYS A 215 -16.38 -32.22 10.02
C LYS A 215 -17.28 -31.15 10.62
N PHE A 216 -16.71 -30.10 11.18
CA PHE A 216 -17.47 -28.98 11.71
C PHE A 216 -18.31 -28.28 10.63
N SER A 217 -17.72 -28.02 9.46
CA SER A 217 -18.42 -27.38 8.34
C SER A 217 -19.65 -28.19 7.90
N ASN A 218 -19.57 -29.52 7.92
CA ASN A 218 -20.71 -30.37 7.59
C ASN A 218 -21.86 -30.20 8.59
N TYR A 219 -21.56 -30.15 9.89
CA TYR A 219 -22.56 -29.86 10.92
C TYR A 219 -23.20 -28.47 10.75
N ILE A 220 -22.41 -27.45 10.40
CA ILE A 220 -22.94 -26.09 10.17
C ILE A 220 -23.90 -26.08 8.99
N ASN A 221 -23.54 -26.71 7.87
CA ASN A 221 -24.42 -26.82 6.71
C ASN A 221 -25.72 -27.55 7.07
N ASP A 222 -25.62 -28.61 7.86
CA ASP A 222 -26.81 -29.33 8.32
C ASP A 222 -27.70 -28.45 9.21
N ILE A 223 -27.14 -27.75 10.20
CA ILE A 223 -27.91 -26.84 11.07
C ILE A 223 -28.56 -25.72 10.25
N ALA A 224 -27.82 -25.13 9.29
CA ALA A 224 -28.30 -24.05 8.44
C ALA A 224 -29.40 -24.48 7.46
N GLY A 225 -29.43 -25.75 7.05
CA GLY A 225 -30.45 -26.30 6.15
C GLY A 225 -31.88 -26.35 6.71
N ARG A 226 -32.12 -25.81 7.92
CA ARG A 226 -33.47 -25.54 8.46
C ARG A 226 -34.11 -24.29 7.85
N TYR A 227 -33.30 -23.33 7.39
CA TYR A 227 -33.76 -22.03 6.89
C TYR A 227 -34.06 -22.04 5.40
#